data_AF-A0A3P3G7Q1-F1
#
_entry.id   AF-A0A3P3G7Q1-F1
#
_cell.length_a   1.000
_cell.length_b   1.000
_cell.length_c   1.000
_cell.angle_alpha   90.00
_cell.angle_beta   90.00
_cell.angle_gamma   90.00
#
_symmetry.space_group_name_H-M   'P 1'
#
loop_
_entity.id
_entity.type
_entity.pdbx_description
1 polymer ?
#
loop_
_entity_poly.entity_id
_entity_poly.type
_entity_poly.pdbx_seq_one_letter_code
_entity_poly.pdbx_strand_id
1 'polypeptide(L)'
;MTLPVKDDEDTAAQQQVALCSFYKVAAGSCAMVIETVADTCEITGMTTNVNARDRNVGGYGGSQVTVTGQITMKVKFNANLSKATL
;
A
#
# COMPACT_ATOMS: atom_id res chain seq x y z
N MET A 1 4.76 -0.32 2.70
CA MET A 1 5.85 -0.54 1.73
C MET A 1 7.06 0.29 2.15
N THR A 2 8.26 -0.13 1.77
CA THR A 2 9.49 0.56 2.13
C THR A 2 10.31 0.77 0.87
N LEU A 3 10.74 2.01 0.61
CA LEU A 3 11.54 2.37 -0.55
C LEU A 3 12.88 2.96 -0.08
N PRO A 4 14.01 2.52 -0.67
CA PRO A 4 15.31 3.12 -0.39
C PRO A 4 15.33 4.57 -0.91
N VAL A 5 15.87 5.49 -0.11
CA VAL A 5 16.09 6.89 -0.49
C VAL A 5 17.38 6.97 -1.30
N LYS A 6 17.34 7.65 -2.43
CA LYS A 6 18.55 8.06 -3.14
C LYS A 6 19.04 9.38 -2.54
N ASP A 7 20.34 9.47 -2.28
CA ASP A 7 20.94 10.62 -1.61
C ASP A 7 20.89 11.92 -2.44
N ASP A 8 20.67 11.82 -3.76
CA ASP A 8 20.66 12.96 -4.70
C ASP A 8 19.27 13.52 -5.04
N GLU A 9 18.19 12.92 -4.53
CA GLU A 9 16.82 13.30 -4.87
C GLU A 9 16.13 14.02 -3.69
N ASP A 10 15.31 15.02 -4.00
CA ASP A 10 14.51 15.74 -2.99
C ASP A 10 13.62 14.76 -2.21
N THR A 11 13.76 14.78 -0.88
CA THR A 11 12.96 14.00 0.06
C THR A 11 11.45 14.12 -0.19
N ALA A 12 10.95 15.30 -0.61
CA ALA A 12 9.54 15.49 -0.93
C ALA A 12 9.13 14.75 -2.21
N ALA A 13 9.98 14.76 -3.24
CA ALA A 13 9.75 14.02 -4.48
C ALA A 13 9.71 12.50 -4.23
N GLN A 14 10.57 12.00 -3.34
CA GLN A 14 10.59 10.58 -2.99
C GLN A 14 9.38 10.14 -2.17
N GLN A 15 8.91 10.96 -1.23
CA GLN A 15 7.66 10.70 -0.51
C GLN A 15 6.47 10.64 -1.48
N GLN A 16 6.44 11.53 -2.47
CA GLN A 16 5.40 11.54 -3.50
C GLN A 16 5.44 10.27 -4.37
N VAL A 17 6.62 9.82 -4.78
CA VAL A 17 6.79 8.56 -5.52
C VAL A 17 6.34 7.37 -4.68
N ALA A 18 6.68 7.36 -3.39
CA ALA A 18 6.28 6.31 -2.46
C ALA A 18 4.76 6.23 -2.27
N LEU A 19 4.12 7.39 -2.11
CA LEU A 19 2.66 7.49 -2.05
C LEU A 19 2.03 7.01 -3.36
N CYS A 20 2.48 7.51 -4.51
CA CYS A 20 1.95 7.10 -5.82
C CYS A 20 2.06 5.57 -6.02
N SER A 21 3.17 4.98 -5.57
CA SER A 21 3.36 3.54 -5.62
C SER A 21 2.38 2.79 -4.72
N PHE A 22 2.12 3.30 -3.51
CA PHE A 22 1.10 2.76 -2.62
C PHE A 22 -0.31 2.82 -3.26
N TYR A 23 -0.68 3.94 -3.87
CA TYR A 23 -1.97 4.08 -4.58
C TYR A 23 -2.09 3.10 -5.76
N LYS A 24 -1.01 2.84 -6.50
CA LYS A 24 -1.00 1.81 -7.57
C LYS A 24 -1.25 0.40 -7.01
N VAL A 25 -0.63 0.06 -5.89
CA VAL A 25 -0.88 -1.22 -5.20
C VAL A 25 -2.33 -1.31 -4.74
N ALA A 26 -2.86 -0.22 -4.16
CA ALA A 26 -4.26 -0.16 -3.75
C ALA A 26 -5.19 -0.36 -4.95
N ALA A 27 -4.94 0.26 -6.10
CA ALA A 27 -5.74 0.08 -7.30
C ALA A 27 -5.79 -1.39 -7.78
N GLY A 28 -4.67 -2.12 -7.68
CA GLY A 28 -4.61 -3.55 -8.05
C GLY A 28 -5.21 -4.50 -7.02
N SER A 29 -5.40 -4.06 -5.77
CA SER A 29 -5.83 -4.94 -4.68
C SER A 29 -7.24 -5.51 -4.88
N CYS A 30 -8.17 -4.72 -5.41
CA CYS A 30 -9.51 -5.21 -5.71
C CYS A 30 -9.55 -6.19 -6.89
N ALA A 31 -8.68 -6.02 -7.90
CA ALA A 31 -8.59 -6.97 -9.01
C ALA A 31 -8.21 -8.37 -8.52
N MET A 32 -7.19 -8.45 -7.65
CA MET A 32 -6.78 -9.72 -7.03
C MET A 32 -7.90 -10.36 -6.20
N VAL A 33 -8.65 -9.56 -5.42
CA VAL A 33 -9.77 -10.06 -4.61
C VAL A 33 -10.90 -10.60 -5.48
N ILE A 34 -11.22 -9.92 -6.60
CA ILE A 34 -12.24 -10.37 -7.55
C ILE A 34 -11.82 -11.66 -8.24
N GLU A 35 -10.58 -11.73 -8.74
CA GLU A 35 -10.05 -12.91 -9.42
C GLU A 35 -10.02 -14.16 -8.54
N THR A 36 -9.84 -13.99 -7.22
CA THR A 36 -9.67 -15.11 -6.29
C THR A 36 -10.96 -15.52 -5.59
N VAL A 37 -11.74 -14.56 -5.07
CA VAL A 37 -12.77 -14.86 -4.06
C VAL A 37 -14.06 -14.05 -4.16
N ALA A 38 -14.13 -13.02 -5.01
CA ALA A 38 -15.23 -12.05 -4.97
C ALA A 38 -15.90 -11.79 -6.32
N ASP A 39 -17.21 -11.56 -6.30
CA ASP A 39 -17.96 -11.04 -7.45
C ASP A 39 -17.71 -9.54 -7.63
N THR A 40 -17.58 -8.80 -6.53
CA THR A 40 -17.33 -7.35 -6.55
C THR A 40 -16.36 -6.94 -5.44
N CYS A 41 -15.49 -5.98 -5.72
CA CYS A 41 -14.66 -5.31 -4.72
C CYS A 41 -14.65 -3.80 -5.00
N GLU A 42 -14.89 -3.01 -3.95
CA GLU A 42 -14.90 -1.55 -3.99
C GLU A 42 -14.03 -1.03 -2.86
N ILE A 43 -13.10 -0.11 -3.16
CA ILE A 43 -12.32 0.58 -2.12
C ILE A 43 -13.17 1.73 -1.59
N THR A 44 -13.59 1.65 -0.33
CA THR A 44 -14.47 2.65 0.31
C THR A 44 -13.71 3.68 1.14
N GLY A 45 -12.45 3.41 1.45
CA GLY A 45 -11.62 4.32 2.21
C GLY A 45 -10.15 3.93 2.16
N MET A 46 -9.28 4.92 2.32
CA MET A 46 -7.85 4.69 2.40
C MET A 46 -7.19 5.74 3.27
N THR A 47 -6.31 5.30 4.16
CA THR A 47 -5.49 6.17 5.00
C THR A 47 -4.02 5.83 4.76
N THR A 48 -3.18 6.85 4.67
CA THR A 48 -1.73 6.68 4.44
C THR A 48 -0.94 7.56 5.38
N ASN A 49 0.06 6.97 6.03
CA ASN A 49 1.06 7.64 6.83
C ASN A 49 2.42 7.43 6.18
N VAL A 50 3.13 8.53 5.92
CA VAL A 50 4.50 8.51 5.40
C VAL A 50 5.44 8.81 6.56
N ASN A 51 6.33 7.89 6.86
CA ASN A 51 7.38 8.08 7.85
C ASN A 51 8.72 8.09 7.10
N ALA A 52 9.24 9.29 6.86
CA ALA A 52 10.60 9.48 6.38
C ALA A 52 11.53 9.47 7.59
N ARG A 53 12.18 8.33 7.86
CA ARG A 53 13.22 8.28 8.87
C ARG A 53 14.54 8.60 8.19
N ASP A 54 15.04 9.80 8.47
CA ASP A 54 16.43 10.13 8.21
C ASP A 54 17.28 9.36 9.24
N ARG A 55 17.94 8.29 8.79
CA ARG A 55 18.71 7.39 9.66
C ARG A 55 20.16 7.81 9.77
N ASN A 56 20.49 9.08 9.46
CA ASN A 56 21.83 9.66 9.56
C ASN A 56 22.41 9.78 10.98
N VAL A 57 21.77 9.23 12.02
CA VAL A 57 22.37 9.09 13.36
C VAL A 57 23.16 7.77 13.43
N GLY A 58 24.30 7.67 12.71
CA GLY A 58 25.23 6.53 12.89
C GLY A 58 25.97 5.99 11.66
N GLY A 59 25.87 6.63 10.48
CA GLY A 59 26.86 6.46 9.40
C GLY A 59 26.82 5.18 8.56
N TYR A 60 25.79 4.31 8.67
CA TYR A 60 25.74 3.04 7.91
C TYR A 60 24.36 2.60 7.39
N GLY A 61 23.36 3.49 7.41
CA GLY A 61 22.03 3.17 6.89
C GLY A 61 21.46 4.33 6.09
N GLY A 62 21.35 4.15 4.78
CA GLY A 62 20.71 5.13 3.89
C GLY A 62 19.31 5.50 4.40
N SER A 63 18.89 6.73 4.09
CA SER A 63 17.57 7.22 4.44
C SER A 63 16.49 6.26 3.93
N GLN A 64 15.41 6.09 4.70
CA GLN A 64 14.37 5.14 4.35
C GLN A 64 13.00 5.78 4.51
N VAL A 65 12.24 5.80 3.41
CA VAL A 65 10.83 6.22 3.42
C VAL A 65 9.97 4.99 3.57
N THR A 66 9.24 4.94 4.67
CA THR A 66 8.23 3.90 4.92
C THR A 66 6.85 4.50 4.76
N VAL A 67 6.07 3.94 3.85
CA VAL A 67 4.65 4.27 3.70
C VAL A 67 3.84 3.16 4.31
N THR A 68 3.09 3.48 5.36
CA THR A 68 2.13 2.60 6.01
C THR A 68 0.75 3.11 5.70
N GLY A 69 -0.10 2.30 5.08
CA GLY A 69 -1.48 2.67 4.84
C GLY A 69 -2.44 1.55 5.16
N GLN A 70 -3.68 1.92 5.45
CA GLN A 70 -4.80 1.01 5.59
C GLN A 70 -5.76 1.25 4.44
N ILE A 71 -6.23 0.15 3.84
CA ILE A 71 -7.21 0.18 2.75
C ILE A 71 -8.48 -0.47 3.29
N THR A 72 -9.59 0.26 3.23
CA THR A 72 -10.91 -0.26 3.58
C THR A 72 -11.63 -0.65 2.29
N MET A 73 -12.06 -1.91 2.22
CA MET A 73 -12.73 -2.47 1.05
C MET A 73 -14.11 -3.00 1.42
N LYS A 74 -15.05 -2.84 0.50
CA LYS A 74 -16.34 -3.49 0.50
C LYS A 74 -16.31 -4.59 -0.54
N VAL A 75 -16.43 -5.84 -0.09
CA VAL A 75 -16.29 -7.03 -0.93
C VAL A 75 -17.59 -7.82 -0.91
N LYS A 76 -18.02 -8.28 -2.09
CA LYS A 76 -19.09 -9.28 -2.22
C LYS A 76 -18.44 -10.58 -2.65
N PHE A 77 -18.39 -11.56 -1.76
CA PHE A 77 -17.81 -12.87 -2.05
C PHE A 77 -18.63 -13.65 -3.06
N ASN A 78 -17.97 -14.50 -3.84
CA ASN A 78 -18.66 -15.39 -4.76
C ASN A 78 -19.55 -16.38 -4.00
N ALA A 79 -20.63 -16.82 -4.65
CA ALA A 79 -21.61 -17.72 -4.05
C ALA A 79 -21.01 -19.08 -3.58
N ASN A 80 -19.88 -19.47 -4.17
CA ASN A 80 -19.19 -20.73 -3.87
C ASN A 80 -18.46 -20.68 -2.51
N LEU A 81 -17.97 -19.51 -2.10
CA LEU A 81 -17.37 -19.30 -0.77
C LEU A 81 -18.42 -19.11 0.32
N SER A 82 -19.58 -18.51 -0.01
CA SER A 82 -20.69 -18.40 0.95
C SER A 82 -21.31 -19.75 1.33
N LYS A 83 -21.00 -20.83 0.59
CA LYS A 83 -21.40 -22.20 0.92
C LYS A 83 -20.38 -22.98 1.75
N ALA A 84 -19.15 -22.49 1.90
CA ALA A 84 -18.08 -23.18 2.61
C ALA A 84 -18.12 -23.01 4.14
N THR A 85 -19.22 -22.48 4.69
CA THR A 85 -19.43 -22.38 6.13
C THR A 85 -20.82 -22.91 6.46
N LEU A 86 -20.93 -24.23 6.61
CA LEU A 86 -21.94 -24.94 7.38
C LEU A 86 -21.32 -26.24 7.90
#